data_AF-A0A455U7B6-F1
#
_entry.id   AF-A0A455U7B6-F1
#
_cell.length_a   1.000
_cell.length_b   1.000
_cell.length_c   1.000
_cell.angle_alpha   90.00
_cell.angle_beta   90.00
_cell.angle_gamma   90.00
#
_symmetry.space_group_name_H-M   'P 1'
#
loop_
_entity.id
_entity.type
_entity.pdbx_description
1 polymer ?
#
loop_
_entity_poly.entity_id
_entity_poly.type
_entity_poly.pdbx_seq_one_letter_code
_entity_poly.pdbx_strand_id
1 'polypeptide(L)' 'MAQLDTTAERDGDSYRLNGEKTWISNGGIADIYTVFVRTGEGPGAKGLSAF' A
#
# COMPACT_ATOMS: atom_id res chain seq x y z
N MET A 1 6.48 -15.54 -0.62
CA MET A 1 6.39 -14.61 0.52
C MET A 1 6.03 -13.24 -0.04
N ALA A 2 4.88 -12.66 0.30
CA ALA A 2 4.54 -11.31 -0.12
C ALA A 2 5.18 -10.33 0.87
N GLN A 3 6.42 -9.92 0.57
CA GLN A 3 7.20 -8.98 1.36
C GLN A 3 6.83 -7.56 0.93
N LEU A 4 5.62 -7.15 1.31
CA LEU A 4 5.17 -5.76 1.17
C LEU A 4 5.39 -5.07 2.51
N ASP A 5 6.37 -4.18 2.54
CA ASP A 5 6.73 -3.41 3.74
C ASP A 5 6.01 -2.05 3.79
N THR A 6 5.36 -1.64 2.69
CA THR A 6 4.53 -0.44 2.68
C THR A 6 3.33 -0.63 3.61
N THR A 7 3.21 0.24 4.62
CA THR A 7 2.14 0.22 5.61
C THR A 7 1.10 1.30 5.32
N ALA A 8 -0.10 1.10 5.86
CA ALA A 8 -1.14 2.10 5.91
C ALA A 8 -1.80 2.09 7.29
N GLU A 9 -1.78 3.23 7.95
CA GLU A 9 -2.39 3.44 9.26
C GLU A 9 -3.61 4.34 9.13
N ARG A 10 -4.68 4.05 9.89
CA ARG A 10 -5.87 4.90 9.89
C ARG A 10 -5.55 6.23 10.57
N ASP A 11 -5.79 7.33 9.86
CA ASP A 11 -5.62 8.71 10.34
C ASP A 11 -6.96 9.45 10.17
N GLY A 12 -7.77 9.39 11.24
CA GLY A 12 -9.15 9.89 11.25
C GLY A 12 -10.03 9.19 10.21
N ASP A 13 -10.48 9.97 9.21
CA ASP A 13 -11.31 9.51 8.09
C ASP A 13 -10.48 9.05 6.87
N SER A 14 -9.15 9.08 6.98
CA SER A 14 -8.22 8.75 5.90
C SER A 14 -7.21 7.67 6.31
N TYR A 15 -6.36 7.26 5.37
CA TYR A 15 -5.22 6.38 5.64
C TYR A 15 -3.92 7.09 5.29
N ARG A 16 -2.95 7.04 6.21
CA ARG A 16 -1.58 7.49 5.97
C ARG A 16 -0.75 6.32 5.49
N LEU A 17 -0.29 6.39 4.24
CA LEU A 17 0.58 5.36 3.65
C LEU A 17 2.06 5.73 3.86
N ASN A 18 2.88 4.73 4.19
CA ASN A 18 4.33 4.89 4.32
C ASN A 18 5.06 3.70 3.69
N GLY A 19 6.01 4.01 2.80
CA GLY A 19 6.95 3.04 2.25
C GLY A 19 7.38 3.41 0.84
N GLU A 20 8.20 2.55 0.25
CA GLU A 20 8.71 2.71 -1.10
C GLU A 20 8.09 1.68 -2.05
N LYS A 21 7.79 2.12 -3.26
CA LYS A 21 7.39 1.26 -4.38
C LYS A 21 8.35 1.50 -5.54
N THR A 22 8.72 0.44 -6.21
CA THR A 22 9.55 0.48 -7.41
C THR A 22 8.88 -0.25 -8.57
N TRP A 23 9.34 -0.01 -9.78
CA TRP A 23 8.81 -0.59 -11.03
C TRP A 23 7.34 -0.26 -11.32
N ILE A 24 6.90 0.96 -10.99
CA ILE A 24 5.55 1.42 -11.29
C ILE A 24 5.50 1.99 -12.70
N SER A 25 4.85 1.27 -13.62
CA SER A 25 4.53 1.78 -14.95
C SER A 25 3.77 3.11 -14.81
N ASN A 26 4.21 4.13 -15.54
CA ASN A 26 3.66 5.48 -15.48
C ASN A 26 3.78 6.14 -14.08
N GLY A 27 4.73 5.71 -13.23
CA GLY A 27 4.94 6.23 -11.87
C GLY A 27 5.23 7.74 -11.77
N GLY A 28 5.59 8.40 -12.88
CA GLY A 28 5.82 9.84 -12.91
C GLY A 28 4.71 10.69 -13.54
N ILE A 29 3.67 10.08 -14.11
CA ILE A 29 2.65 10.80 -14.90
C ILE A 29 1.21 10.40 -14.60
N ALA A 30 0.96 9.40 -13.74
CA ALA A 30 -0.40 8.99 -13.46
C ALA A 30 -1.04 9.92 -12.43
N ASP A 31 -2.30 10.29 -12.66
CA ASP A 31 -3.08 11.11 -11.72
C ASP A 31 -3.58 10.30 -10.52
N ILE A 32 -3.79 8.99 -10.69
CA ILE A 32 -4.32 8.07 -9.69
C ILE A 32 -3.55 6.74 -9.74
N TYR A 33 -3.28 6.17 -8.57
CA TYR A 33 -2.63 4.87 -8.42
C TYR A 33 -3.51 3.94 -7.60
N THR A 34 -3.63 2.68 -8.03
CA THR A 34 -4.13 1.59 -7.17
C THR A 34 -2.95 0.98 -6.43
N VAL A 35 -2.99 0.96 -5.10
CA VAL A 35 -1.84 0.54 -4.28
C VAL A 35 -2.22 -0.56 -3.31
N PHE A 36 -1.43 -1.65 -3.33
CA PHE A 36 -1.46 -2.65 -2.27
C PHE A 36 -0.55 -2.23 -1.13
N VAL A 37 -1.06 -2.26 0.09
CA VAL A 37 -0.37 -1.87 1.32
C VAL A 37 -0.82 -2.73 2.49
N ARG A 38 -0.01 -2.82 3.54
CA ARG A 38 -0.33 -3.55 4.77
C ARG A 38 -1.10 -2.66 5.73
N THR A 39 -2.34 -3.04 6.03
CA THR A 39 -3.22 -2.34 6.98
C THR A 39 -3.43 -3.11 8.28
N GLY A 40 -3.07 -4.40 8.32
CA GLY A 40 -3.28 -5.25 9.48
C GLY A 40 -2.32 -6.42 9.59
N GLU A 41 -2.43 -7.12 10.72
CA GLU A 41 -1.62 -8.30 11.02
C GLU A 41 -2.27 -9.56 10.43
N GLY A 42 -1.58 -10.20 9.49
CA GLY A 42 -2.07 -11.41 8.85
C GLY A 42 -1.04 -11.98 7.87
N PRO A 43 -0.87 -13.31 7.84
CA PRO A 43 0.11 -13.93 6.96
C PRO A 43 -0.28 -13.75 5.50
N GLY A 44 0.72 -13.48 4.65
CA GLY A 44 0.53 -13.31 3.23
C GLY A 44 -0.45 -12.17 2.90
N ALA A 45 -1.48 -12.49 2.10
CA ALA A 45 -2.45 -11.52 1.62
C ALA A 45 -3.49 -11.08 2.66
N LYS A 46 -3.64 -11.82 3.77
CA LYS A 46 -4.69 -11.54 4.77
C LYS A 46 -4.52 -10.22 5.53
N GLY A 47 -3.32 -9.63 5.49
CA GLY A 47 -3.03 -8.31 6.07
C GLY A 47 -2.90 -7.18 5.05
N LEU A 48 -3.23 -7.44 3.77
CA LEU A 48 -3.10 -6.45 2.70
C LEU A 48 -4.45 -5.84 2.35
N SER A 49 -4.45 -4.56 1.99
CA SER A 49 -5.58 -3.84 1.41
C SER A 49 -5.15 -3.15 0.13
N ALA A 50 -6.13 -2.92 -0.75
CA ALA A 50 -5.97 -2.12 -1.96
C ALA A 50 -6.76 -0.83 -1.81
N PHE A 51 -6.15 0.28 -2.22
CA PHE A 51 -6.75 1.61 -2.32
C PHE A 51 -6.68 2.07 -3.76
#